data_AF-A0A1F9PID7-F1
#
_entry.id   AF-A0A1F9PID7-F1
#
_cell.length_a   1.000
_cell.length_b   1.000
_cell.length_c   1.000
_cell.angle_alpha   90.00
_cell.angle_beta   90.00
_cell.angle_gamma   90.00
#
_symmetry.space_group_name_H-M   'P 1'
#
loop_
_entity.id
_entity.type
_entity.pdbx_description
1 polymer ?
#
loop_
_entity_poly.entity_id
_entity_poly.type
_entity_poly.pdbx_seq_one_letter_code
_entity_poly.pdbx_strand_id
1 'polypeptide(L)'
;MPNNLTIRLATAGQVFISKNRKVGHPWRWGKIAVTVVVLATAGVFFTSMFLAWADLQYITQSYQISQAHEIQKQYLDLNRKLRIELACLTSIHRLEKLAAEYDMGAPQPSQVVNLP
;
A
#
# COMPACT_ATOMS: atom_id res chain seq x y z
N MET A 1 -72.04 -3.22 -55.70
CA MET A 1 -70.96 -4.15 -55.31
C MET A 1 -69.81 -3.32 -54.75
N PRO A 2 -69.29 -3.62 -53.54
CA PRO A 2 -68.84 -2.55 -52.65
C PRO A 2 -67.35 -2.19 -52.81
N ASN A 3 -67.08 -0.89 -53.00
CA ASN A 3 -65.77 -0.23 -53.07
C ASN A 3 -65.02 -0.17 -51.71
N ASN A 4 -65.43 -0.94 -50.71
CA ASN A 4 -64.91 -0.87 -49.34
C ASN A 4 -63.74 -1.82 -49.08
N LEU A 5 -63.49 -2.80 -49.97
CA LEU A 5 -62.43 -3.79 -49.82
C LEU A 5 -61.06 -3.26 -50.29
N THR A 6 -61.03 -2.36 -51.27
CA THR A 6 -59.78 -1.79 -51.82
C THR A 6 -59.13 -0.80 -50.83
N ILE A 7 -59.94 -0.05 -50.09
CA ILE A 7 -59.45 0.93 -49.10
C ILE A 7 -58.80 0.23 -47.90
N ARG A 8 -59.24 -0.98 -47.54
CA ARG A 8 -58.68 -1.77 -46.43
C ARG A 8 -57.35 -2.47 -46.76
N LEU A 9 -57.13 -2.82 -48.03
CA LEU A 9 -55.84 -3.39 -48.47
C LEU A 9 -54.75 -2.30 -48.58
N ALA A 10 -55.10 -1.08 -49.01
CA ALA A 10 -54.17 0.04 -49.06
C ALA A 10 -53.71 0.49 -47.66
N THR A 11 -54.59 0.40 -46.66
CA THR A 11 -54.27 0.77 -45.27
C THR A 11 -53.50 -0.32 -44.54
N ALA A 12 -53.74 -1.60 -44.83
CA ALA A 12 -52.95 -2.70 -44.28
C ALA A 12 -51.49 -2.71 -44.79
N GLY A 13 -51.26 -2.28 -46.04
CA GLY A 13 -49.90 -2.16 -46.60
C GLY A 13 -49.04 -1.07 -45.95
N GLN A 14 -49.64 -0.05 -45.35
CA GLN A 14 -48.89 1.06 -44.73
C GLN A 14 -48.47 0.81 -43.28
N VAL A 15 -49.07 -0.17 -42.59
CA VAL A 15 -48.70 -0.53 -41.21
C VAL A 15 -47.43 -1.41 -41.18
N PHE A 16 -47.15 -2.14 -42.26
CA PHE A 16 -45.95 -2.99 -42.39
C PHE A 16 -44.74 -2.29 -43.01
N ILE A 17 -44.88 -1.07 -43.51
CA ILE A 17 -43.73 -0.25 -43.92
C ILE A 17 -43.13 0.32 -42.63
N SER A 18 -42.24 -0.49 -42.05
CA SER A 18 -41.38 -0.09 -40.96
C SER A 18 -40.85 1.32 -41.23
N LYS A 19 -41.17 2.22 -40.30
CA LYS A 19 -40.73 3.60 -40.28
C LYS A 19 -39.22 3.57 -40.36
N ASN A 20 -38.70 3.76 -41.57
CA ASN A 20 -37.29 3.74 -41.89
C ASN A 20 -36.63 4.74 -40.95
N ARG A 21 -35.97 4.24 -39.91
CA ARG A 21 -35.35 5.03 -38.85
C ARG A 21 -34.34 5.87 -39.58
N LYS A 22 -34.63 7.15 -39.81
CA LYS A 22 -33.71 8.10 -40.44
C LYS A 22 -32.37 7.89 -39.75
N VAL A 23 -31.44 7.27 -40.46
CA VAL A 23 -30.06 7.09 -40.03
C VAL A 23 -29.43 8.47 -40.09
N GLY A 24 -29.72 9.26 -39.06
CA GLY A 24 -29.09 10.55 -38.84
C GLY A 24 -27.59 10.31 -38.71
N HIS A 25 -26.86 10.60 -39.77
CA HIS A 25 -25.41 10.66 -39.87
C HIS A 25 -24.64 9.65 -38.98
N PRO A 26 -24.68 8.34 -39.30
CA PRO A 26 -24.08 7.27 -38.48
C PRO A 26 -22.55 7.40 -38.31
N TRP A 27 -21.89 8.14 -39.19
CA TRP A 27 -20.43 8.27 -39.22
C TRP A 27 -19.84 9.06 -38.03
N ARG A 28 -20.57 10.04 -37.46
CA ARG A 28 -20.06 10.84 -36.32
C ARG A 28 -20.25 10.14 -34.98
N TRP A 29 -21.42 9.53 -34.77
CA TRP A 29 -21.72 8.78 -33.54
C TRP A 29 -20.90 7.49 -33.42
N GLY A 30 -20.66 6.79 -34.54
CA GLY A 30 -19.75 5.65 -34.56
C GLY A 30 -18.31 6.03 -34.19
N LYS A 31 -17.80 7.15 -34.72
CA LYS A 31 -16.46 7.65 -34.36
C LYS A 31 -16.35 8.00 -32.88
N ILE A 32 -17.35 8.68 -32.32
CA ILE A 32 -17.36 9.03 -30.88
C ILE A 32 -17.36 7.75 -30.03
N ALA A 33 -18.22 6.78 -30.34
CA ALA A 33 -18.27 5.51 -29.63
C ALA A 33 -16.92 4.77 -29.67
N VAL A 34 -16.29 4.69 -30.85
CA VAL A 34 -14.97 4.08 -31.01
C VAL A 34 -13.91 4.84 -30.20
N THR A 35 -13.89 6.18 -30.26
CA THR A 35 -12.91 6.97 -29.48
C THR A 35 -13.07 6.79 -27.98
N VAL A 36 -14.30 6.67 -27.48
CA VAL A 36 -14.57 6.42 -26.06
C VAL A 36 -14.09 5.03 -25.65
N VAL A 37 -14.32 4.01 -26.47
CA VAL A 37 -13.84 2.65 -26.20
C VAL A 37 -12.30 2.61 -26.19
N VAL A 38 -11.65 3.28 -27.14
CA VAL A 38 -10.18 3.37 -27.20
C VAL A 38 -9.63 4.08 -25.96
N LEU A 39 -10.22 5.21 -25.56
CA LEU A 39 -9.83 5.94 -24.35
C LEU A 39 -10.06 5.14 -23.08
N ALA A 40 -11.19 4.43 -22.99
CA ALA A 40 -11.48 3.56 -21.85
C ALA A 40 -10.46 2.42 -21.76
N THR A 41 -10.15 1.79 -22.89
CA THR A 41 -9.16 0.70 -22.95
C THR A 41 -7.78 1.21 -22.57
N ALA A 42 -7.35 2.34 -23.12
CA ALA A 42 -6.09 2.98 -22.75
C ALA A 42 -6.06 3.33 -21.26
N GLY A 43 -7.15 3.89 -20.73
CA GLY A 43 -7.31 4.21 -19.32
C GLY A 43 -7.11 2.99 -18.43
N VAL A 44 -7.75 1.87 -18.75
CA VAL A 44 -7.59 0.60 -18.01
C VAL A 44 -6.15 0.08 -18.08
N PHE A 45 -5.49 0.20 -19.23
CA PHE A 45 -4.08 -0.17 -19.36
C PHE A 45 -3.17 0.68 -18.47
N PHE A 46 -3.34 2.00 -18.50
CA PHE A 46 -2.51 2.89 -17.67
C PHE A 46 -2.78 2.73 -16.18
N THR A 47 -4.04 2.56 -15.77
CA THR A 47 -4.37 2.34 -14.36
C THR A 47 -3.84 1.00 -13.86
N SER A 48 -3.96 -0.08 -14.64
CA SER A 48 -3.39 -1.38 -14.24
C SER A 48 -1.87 -1.34 -14.13
N MET A 49 -1.18 -0.69 -15.07
CA MET A 49 0.27 -0.46 -14.99
C MET A 49 0.64 0.35 -13.74
N PHE A 50 -0.09 1.42 -13.45
CA PHE A 50 0.16 2.27 -12.29
C PHE A 50 -0.08 1.53 -10.97
N LEU A 51 -1.13 0.71 -10.89
CA LEU A 51 -1.42 -0.11 -9.71
C LEU A 51 -0.32 -1.15 -9.47
N ALA A 52 0.15 -1.82 -10.53
CA ALA A 52 1.25 -2.77 -10.41
C ALA A 52 2.55 -2.09 -9.93
N TRP A 53 2.83 -0.88 -10.41
CA TRP A 53 3.98 -0.10 -9.93
C TRP A 53 3.81 0.34 -8.47
N ALA A 54 2.63 0.80 -8.08
CA ALA A 54 2.33 1.21 -6.71
C ALA A 54 2.46 0.06 -5.71
N ASP A 55 2.02 -1.15 -6.09
CA ASP A 55 2.13 -2.35 -5.27
C ASP A 55 3.61 -2.72 -5.02
N LEU A 56 4.45 -2.66 -6.06
CA LEU A 56 5.89 -2.88 -5.91
C LEU A 56 6.53 -1.87 -4.94
N GLN A 57 6.15 -0.59 -5.04
CA GLN A 57 6.65 0.44 -4.12
C GLN A 57 6.15 0.22 -2.69
N TYR A 58 4.90 -0.21 -2.53
CA TYR A 58 4.34 -0.52 -1.24
C TYR A 58 5.08 -1.67 -0.54
N ILE A 59 5.41 -2.74 -1.27
CA ILE A 59 6.17 -3.88 -0.73
C ILE A 59 7.57 -3.45 -0.28
N THR A 60 8.28 -2.68 -1.10
CA THR A 60 9.65 -2.24 -0.77
C THR A 60 9.68 -1.33 0.46
N GLN A 61 8.74 -0.38 0.56
CA GLN A 61 8.61 0.49 1.73
C GLN A 61 8.23 -0.29 2.98
N SER A 62 7.29 -1.23 2.86
CA SER A 62 6.89 -2.10 3.98
C SER A 62 8.06 -2.92 4.51
N TYR A 63 8.92 -3.41 3.61
CA TYR A 63 10.12 -4.15 4.00
C TYR A 63 11.14 -3.26 4.73
N GLN A 64 11.34 -2.02 4.25
CA GLN A 64 12.21 -1.05 4.92
C GLN A 64 11.70 -0.68 6.32
N ILE A 65 10.38 -0.47 6.47
CA ILE A 65 9.76 -0.19 7.76
C ILE A 65 9.95 -1.37 8.71
N SER A 66 9.71 -2.60 8.23
CA SER A 66 9.90 -3.82 9.01
C SER A 66 11.35 -3.98 9.48
N GLN A 67 12.32 -3.76 8.59
CA GLN A 67 13.74 -3.80 8.97
C GLN A 67 14.10 -2.72 10.01
N ALA A 68 13.61 -1.49 9.83
CA ALA A 68 13.86 -0.41 10.78
C ALA A 68 13.31 -0.75 12.18
N HIS A 69 12.11 -1.34 12.24
CA HIS A 69 11.52 -1.81 13.50
C HIS A 69 12.32 -2.93 14.16
N GLU A 70 12.80 -3.90 13.38
CA GLU A 70 13.62 -5.00 13.90
C GLU A 70 14.93 -4.46 14.49
N ILE A 71 15.61 -3.55 13.78
CA ILE A 71 16.82 -2.89 14.27
C ILE A 71 16.55 -2.11 15.55
N GLN A 72 15.46 -1.34 15.60
CA GLN A 72 15.07 -0.60 16.80
C GLN A 72 14.86 -1.53 18.00
N LYS A 73 14.18 -2.65 17.79
CA LYS A 73 13.95 -3.65 18.84
C LYS A 73 15.26 -4.24 19.35
N GLN A 74 16.18 -4.59 18.44
CA GLN A 74 17.50 -5.09 18.80
C GLN A 74 18.29 -4.10 19.67
N TYR A 75 18.26 -2.81 19.32
CA TYR A 75 18.91 -1.77 20.13
C TYR A 75 18.28 -1.61 21.52
N LEU A 76 16.94 -1.69 21.62
CA LEU A 76 16.25 -1.63 22.92
C LEU A 76 16.61 -2.82 23.80
N ASP A 77 16.63 -4.03 23.23
CA ASP A 77 17.02 -5.25 23.95
C ASP A 77 18.48 -5.19 24.39
N LEU A 78 19.39 -4.71 23.53
CA LEU A 78 20.79 -4.53 23.86
C LEU A 78 20.97 -3.51 24.99
N ASN A 79 20.32 -2.35 24.89
CA ASN A 79 20.38 -1.32 25.93
C ASN A 79 19.85 -1.87 27.27
N ARG A 80 18.75 -2.62 27.25
CA ARG A 80 18.22 -3.29 28.45
C ARG A 80 19.24 -4.24 29.07
N LYS A 81 19.91 -5.08 28.26
CA LYS A 81 20.96 -5.99 28.73
C LYS A 81 22.13 -5.23 29.34
N LEU A 82 22.65 -4.22 28.63
CA LEU A 82 23.75 -3.39 29.11
C LEU A 82 23.43 -2.68 30.43
N ARG A 83 22.19 -2.20 30.60
CA ARG A 83 21.76 -1.58 31.87
C ARG A 83 21.75 -2.59 33.02
N ILE A 84 21.34 -3.83 32.77
CA ILE A 84 21.37 -4.90 33.78
C ILE A 84 22.82 -5.27 34.11
N GLU A 85 23.67 -5.42 33.10
CA GLU A 85 25.09 -5.72 33.30
C GLU A 85 25.79 -4.62 34.08
N LEU A 86 25.53 -3.35 33.74
CA LEU A 86 26.02 -2.20 34.48
C LEU A 86 25.55 -2.27 35.93
N ALA A 87 24.24 -2.41 36.18
CA ALA A 87 23.71 -2.50 37.54
C ALA A 87 24.31 -3.66 38.34
N CYS A 88 24.57 -4.80 37.68
CA CYS A 88 25.25 -5.95 38.29
C CYS A 88 26.72 -5.61 38.62
N LEU A 89 27.46 -5.01 37.69
CA LEU A 89 28.85 -4.57 37.87
C LEU A 89 29.00 -3.53 38.98
N THR A 90 28.06 -2.59 39.08
CA THR A 90 28.07 -1.54 40.10
C THR A 90 27.35 -1.95 41.38
N SER A 91 26.82 -3.17 41.47
CA SER A 91 26.11 -3.60 42.67
C SER A 91 27.09 -3.78 43.83
N ILE A 92 26.82 -3.10 44.94
CA ILE A 92 27.66 -3.10 46.14
C ILE A 92 27.91 -4.54 46.61
N HIS A 93 26.86 -5.36 46.68
CA HIS A 93 26.95 -6.75 47.11
C HIS A 93 27.95 -7.57 46.27
N ARG A 94 27.95 -7.39 44.95
CA ARG A 94 28.91 -8.09 44.07
C ARG A 94 30.32 -7.55 44.25
N LEU A 95 30.47 -6.24 44.38
CA LEU A 95 31.76 -5.60 44.60
C LEU A 95 32.39 -6.03 45.94
N GLU A 96 31.60 -6.12 47.00
CA GLU A 96 32.05 -6.63 48.31
C GLU A 96 32.47 -8.09 48.25
N LYS A 97 31.70 -8.93 47.55
CA LYS A 97 32.06 -10.34 47.33
C LYS A 97 33.39 -10.47 46.57
N LEU A 98 33.57 -9.70 45.50
CA LEU A 98 34.82 -9.69 44.73
C LEU A 98 35.98 -9.13 45.57
N ALA A 99 35.75 -8.09 46.36
CA ALA A 99 36.76 -7.54 47.25
C ALA A 99 37.24 -8.59 48.27
N ALA A 100 36.32 -9.38 48.84
CA ALA A 100 36.67 -10.49 49.74
C ALA A 100 37.41 -11.63 49.02
N GLU A 101 37.03 -11.95 47.78
CA GLU A 101 37.67 -13.02 46.98
C GLU A 101 39.11 -12.66 46.57
N TYR A 102 39.37 -11.39 46.29
CA TYR A 102 40.69 -10.89 45.88
C TYR A 102 41.48 -10.24 47.03
N ASP A 103 41.02 -10.37 48.28
CA ASP A 103 41.65 -9.82 49.49
C ASP A 103 41.93 -8.30 49.38
N MET A 104 41.01 -7.57 48.75
CA MET A 104 41.10 -6.14 48.51
C MET A 104 40.67 -5.34 49.74
N GLY A 105 41.53 -4.40 50.17
CA GLY A 105 41.26 -3.46 51.25
C GLY A 105 40.70 -2.11 50.78
N ALA A 106 40.43 -1.20 51.72
CA ALA A 106 39.99 0.14 51.41
C ALA A 106 40.99 0.87 50.50
N PRO A 107 40.53 1.56 49.43
CA PRO A 107 41.42 2.24 48.51
C PRO A 107 42.15 3.40 49.20
N GLN A 108 43.42 3.61 48.84
CA GLN A 108 44.18 4.77 49.32
C GLN A 108 43.65 6.05 48.68
N PRO A 109 43.79 7.23 49.33
CA PRO A 109 43.28 8.50 48.81
C PRO A 109 43.81 8.86 47.40
N SER A 110 45.01 8.40 47.04
CA SER A 110 45.62 8.58 45.73
C SER A 110 45.01 7.72 44.62
N GLN A 111 44.21 6.71 44.96
CA GLN A 111 43.59 5.76 44.02
C GLN A 111 42.14 6.13 43.67
N VAL A 112 41.55 7.13 44.34
CA VAL A 112 40.17 7.57 44.10
C VAL A 112 40.16 8.67 43.05
N VAL A 113 39.53 8.40 41.90
CA VAL A 113 39.32 9.39 40.83
C VAL A 113 37.85 9.74 40.76
N ASN A 114 37.52 11.01 41.00
CA ASN A 114 36.17 11.52 40.74
C ASN A 114 36.02 11.82 39.25
N LEU A 115 35.16 11.04 38.59
CA LEU A 115 34.74 11.32 37.22
C LEU A 115 33.65 12.43 37.25
N PRO A 116 33.69 13.40 36.33
CA PRO A 116 32.68 14.45 36.21
C PRO A 116 31.30 13.93 35.77
#